data_AF-A0A0P9S7F3-F1
#
_entry.id   AF-A0A0P9S7F3-F1
#
_cell.length_a   1.000
_cell.length_b   1.000
_cell.length_c   1.000
_cell.angle_alpha   90.00
_cell.angle_beta   90.00
_cell.angle_gamma   90.00
#
_symmetry.space_group_name_H-M   'P 1'
#
loop_
_entity.id
_entity.type
_entity.pdbx_description
1 polymer ?
#
loop_
_entity_poly.entity_id
_entity_poly.type
_entity_poly.pdbx_seq_one_letter_code
_entity_poly.pdbx_strand_id
1 'polypeptide(L)'
;MHLNREHFASGCLYTAGAVSQVNATIRRKQENWPTYTSRTYCIGNSEMAPLVLAREGTPTEAGMANTYNIYKVKPHKLEQLKEKLRAVGLAEQKTHVAQAYSKTFYYSEVNPGNDVWWWDTYRTFFKDGLPAPKNIFNFGMLLCQHTAQPETIYAVSLGKSHFYLSKFIQLDFGIDLAIRMADENSILLKKSRYFTGTKRQDVSSYQQFQIDSYEPGESVDHLKLKAADKDVWGKRNIIFADSIQMDMDKAPLELSEIFEQIERSYQDDKIIHLPKLEAVIEELGAELDAVAFESLKRGEGDVAIQEFQVHGVAICFSFHDYDYRISARTADDIYRKDLGNTLDIVNISEFIRDHAGITNINEISVQFKNEESGPFTKPLKELLDFPISFDGADYFLKSGEWFVFNQTFMEYLKRSLESIDIVIEEDLVEADFQNWKAEKERKIAANEPVDDKLTYREAYFNQKICNERGFVLLDRQLTLIQSLKKKKNQYRVEIADIFKSGEIISVKISETNSELIYNIEQSKDSVELIKRKTIKFDKSIKTASLWFVFEGDIRNITDYNSIQFLLAVESWHKLVKGFGLKPKIYISKHVI
;
A
#
# COMPACT_ATOMS: atom_id res chain seq x y z
N MET A 1 19.00 16.74 71.38
CA MET A 1 18.11 17.92 71.47
C MET A 1 17.52 18.11 70.08
N HIS A 2 16.34 17.52 69.84
CA HIS A 2 15.03 18.22 69.85
C HIS A 2 14.92 19.30 68.77
N LEU A 3 14.25 18.96 67.65
CA LEU A 3 12.88 19.40 67.24
C LEU A 3 12.99 20.73 66.45
N ASN A 4 12.41 20.95 65.26
CA ASN A 4 11.10 20.60 64.71
C ASN A 4 11.12 20.81 63.17
N ARG A 5 10.56 19.90 62.34
CA ARG A 5 9.25 19.99 61.63
C ARG A 5 9.17 21.13 60.58
N GLU A 6 8.66 20.96 59.35
CA GLU A 6 7.71 20.00 58.79
C GLU A 6 7.65 20.12 57.23
N HIS A 7 7.16 19.02 56.60
CA HIS A 7 6.42 18.93 55.31
C HIS A 7 7.14 19.02 53.93
N PHE A 8 6.86 18.19 52.90
CA PHE A 8 5.84 17.16 52.63
C PHE A 8 6.37 16.10 51.63
N ALA A 9 5.77 14.89 51.71
CA ALA A 9 5.87 13.64 50.93
C ALA A 9 5.64 13.79 49.39
N SER A 10 5.88 12.85 48.46
CA SER A 10 6.30 11.42 48.43
C SER A 10 6.56 11.00 46.97
N GLY A 11 7.40 9.99 46.75
CA GLY A 11 7.41 9.19 45.52
C GLY A 11 8.63 8.29 45.38
N CYS A 12 8.56 7.05 45.89
CA CYS A 12 9.55 6.00 45.63
C CYS A 12 8.92 4.59 45.63
N LEU A 13 9.26 3.86 44.54
CA LEU A 13 9.71 2.46 44.46
C LEU A 13 8.77 1.30 44.86
N TYR A 14 8.73 0.26 44.01
CA TYR A 14 9.44 -1.04 44.14
C TYR A 14 8.82 -2.06 43.15
N THR A 15 9.59 -2.55 42.16
CA THR A 15 10.28 -3.87 42.03
C THR A 15 9.45 -5.14 41.90
N ALA A 16 10.00 -6.05 41.08
CA ALA A 16 9.52 -7.37 40.68
C ALA A 16 9.50 -8.45 41.77
N GLY A 17 8.66 -9.48 41.52
CA GLY A 17 8.86 -10.87 41.96
C GLY A 17 7.60 -11.58 42.44
N ALA A 18 7.14 -12.63 41.71
CA ALA A 18 6.83 -13.96 42.24
C ALA A 18 6.12 -14.87 41.21
N VAL A 19 6.68 -16.06 41.02
CA VAL A 19 6.11 -17.24 40.35
C VAL A 19 5.57 -18.17 41.45
N SER A 20 4.36 -18.70 41.33
CA SER A 20 3.99 -20.00 41.93
C SER A 20 2.80 -20.69 41.24
N GLN A 21 3.11 -21.83 40.62
CA GLN A 21 2.36 -23.08 40.47
C GLN A 21 0.88 -23.16 40.88
N VAL A 22 0.04 -23.59 39.92
CA VAL A 22 -0.92 -24.71 40.11
C VAL A 22 -0.86 -25.60 38.87
N ASN A 23 -0.62 -26.89 39.08
CA ASN A 23 -0.42 -27.92 38.06
C ASN A 23 -1.53 -28.98 38.15
N ALA A 24 -1.87 -29.57 36.99
CA ALA A 24 -2.67 -30.80 36.76
C ALA A 24 -4.18 -30.71 37.05
N THR A 25 -5.09 -30.98 36.11
CA THR A 25 -5.28 -32.27 35.43
C THR A 25 -6.31 -32.10 34.30
N ILE A 26 -6.01 -32.53 33.07
CA ILE A 26 -6.87 -33.33 32.15
C ILE A 26 -6.02 -33.57 30.89
N ARG A 27 -5.56 -34.82 30.75
CA ARG A 27 -4.96 -35.37 29.53
C ARG A 27 -6.06 -36.11 28.75
N ARG A 28 -5.92 -36.10 27.42
CA ARG A 28 -6.54 -36.96 26.38
C ARG A 28 -7.90 -36.53 25.82
N LYS A 29 -7.86 -35.75 24.73
CA LYS A 29 -8.12 -36.16 23.34
C LYS A 29 -8.15 -34.90 22.46
N GLN A 30 -7.01 -34.53 21.88
CA GLN A 30 -6.96 -33.54 20.80
C GLN A 30 -6.89 -34.32 19.49
N GLU A 31 -8.04 -34.45 18.84
CA GLU A 31 -8.13 -34.83 17.44
C GLU A 31 -8.03 -33.55 16.58
N ASN A 32 -7.31 -33.70 15.48
CA ASN A 32 -6.91 -32.70 14.48
C ASN A 32 -8.03 -31.75 14.03
N TRP A 33 -7.84 -30.43 14.21
CA TRP A 33 -8.48 -29.39 13.37
C TRP A 33 -7.54 -28.18 13.21
N PRO A 34 -7.46 -27.55 12.01
CA PRO A 34 -6.52 -26.48 11.73
C PRO A 34 -6.99 -25.16 12.36
N THR A 35 -6.25 -24.67 13.36
CA THR A 35 -6.40 -23.32 13.91
C THR A 35 -5.78 -22.31 12.95
N TYR A 36 -6.61 -21.67 12.13
CA TYR A 36 -6.26 -20.40 11.48
C TYR A 36 -6.70 -19.25 12.39
N THR A 37 -5.78 -18.74 13.20
CA THR A 37 -5.90 -17.42 13.82
C THR A 37 -4.52 -16.82 14.00
N SER A 38 -4.10 -15.97 13.05
CA SER A 38 -3.13 -14.92 13.35
C SER A 38 -3.78 -13.96 14.35
N ARG A 39 -3.05 -13.54 15.40
CA ARG A 39 -3.50 -12.44 16.27
C ARG A 39 -3.36 -11.14 15.48
N THR A 40 -4.40 -10.81 14.75
CA THR A 40 -4.54 -9.55 14.04
C THR A 40 -5.25 -8.58 14.97
N TYR A 41 -4.62 -7.45 15.29
CA TYR A 41 -5.27 -6.41 16.09
C TYR A 41 -5.98 -5.45 15.14
N CYS A 42 -7.28 -5.21 15.39
CA CYS A 42 -8.08 -4.31 14.58
C CYS A 42 -8.26 -2.97 15.31
N ILE A 43 -8.05 -1.85 14.64
CA ILE A 43 -8.50 -0.55 15.15
C ILE A 43 -9.95 -0.33 14.69
N GLY A 44 -10.85 -0.44 15.65
CA GLY A 44 -12.31 -0.33 15.51
C GLY A 44 -12.97 -0.86 16.78
N ASN A 45 -13.00 -0.02 17.82
CA ASN A 45 -13.28 -0.35 19.23
C ASN A 45 -12.27 -1.34 19.85
N SER A 46 -11.26 -0.78 20.53
CA SER A 46 -10.36 -1.46 21.48
C SER A 46 -11.14 -2.31 22.49
N GLU A 47 -10.72 -3.46 23.01
CA GLU A 47 -9.48 -4.25 23.03
C GLU A 47 -9.88 -5.67 23.52
N MET A 48 -9.01 -6.67 23.33
CA MET A 48 -9.18 -8.10 23.70
C MET A 48 -10.05 -8.94 22.74
N ALA A 49 -9.71 -10.24 22.60
CA ALA A 49 -10.60 -11.25 22.02
C ALA A 49 -12.04 -11.02 22.51
N PRO A 50 -13.10 -11.25 21.70
CA PRO A 50 -14.44 -10.69 21.95
C PRO A 50 -15.11 -11.30 23.18
N LEU A 51 -14.67 -10.92 24.37
CA LEU A 51 -15.50 -10.44 25.45
C LEU A 51 -15.88 -9.01 25.05
N VAL A 52 -16.86 -8.91 24.14
CA VAL A 52 -17.73 -7.75 24.12
C VAL A 52 -18.26 -7.67 25.55
N LEU A 53 -17.76 -6.71 26.33
CA LEU A 53 -18.37 -6.36 27.60
C LEU A 53 -19.85 -6.20 27.33
N ALA A 54 -20.64 -7.07 27.96
CA ALA A 54 -22.06 -6.89 28.07
C ALA A 54 -22.28 -5.44 28.46
N ARG A 55 -22.97 -4.67 27.61
CA ARG A 55 -23.71 -3.52 28.10
C ARG A 55 -24.77 -4.12 29.04
N GLU A 56 -24.44 -4.24 30.32
CA GLU A 56 -25.45 -4.22 31.38
C GLU A 56 -26.04 -2.81 31.38
N GLY A 57 -26.86 -2.54 30.36
CA GLY A 57 -27.69 -1.36 30.25
C GLY A 57 -29.12 -1.82 30.38
N THR A 58 -29.75 -1.43 31.47
CA THR A 58 -31.21 -1.39 31.57
C THR A 58 -31.79 -0.75 30.30
N PRO A 59 -32.88 -1.30 29.73
CA PRO A 59 -33.45 -0.78 28.50
C PRO A 59 -33.95 0.63 28.77
N THR A 60 -33.32 1.62 28.16
CA THR A 60 -33.84 2.97 28.06
C THR A 60 -34.19 3.24 26.59
N GLU A 61 -35.36 3.83 26.41
CA GLU A 61 -36.18 3.99 25.19
C GLU A 61 -35.57 4.83 24.06
N ALA A 62 -34.33 4.54 23.63
CA ALA A 62 -33.81 5.03 22.36
C ALA A 62 -33.61 3.83 21.42
N GLY A 63 -34.34 3.80 20.30
CA GLY A 63 -34.30 2.70 19.32
C GLY A 63 -32.87 2.26 19.00
N MET A 64 -32.59 0.97 19.17
CA MET A 64 -31.27 0.42 18.87
C MET A 64 -31.07 0.37 17.36
N ALA A 65 -30.31 1.31 16.82
CA ALA A 65 -29.83 1.25 15.45
C ALA A 65 -28.98 -0.01 15.24
N ASN A 66 -29.20 -0.70 14.13
CA ASN A 66 -28.38 -1.83 13.71
C ASN A 66 -27.15 -1.33 12.96
N THR A 67 -25.97 -1.86 13.27
CA THR A 67 -24.76 -1.62 12.48
C THR A 67 -24.64 -2.66 11.38
N TYR A 68 -24.55 -2.22 10.13
CA TYR A 68 -24.38 -3.09 8.98
C TYR A 68 -23.03 -2.88 8.31
N ASN A 69 -22.38 -3.97 7.92
CA ASN A 69 -21.16 -3.95 7.10
C ASN A 69 -21.47 -4.55 5.73
N ILE A 70 -21.63 -3.70 4.73
CA ILE A 70 -22.20 -4.00 3.41
C ILE A 70 -21.10 -4.01 2.37
N TYR A 71 -21.07 -5.06 1.55
CA TYR A 71 -20.11 -5.29 0.47
C TYR A 71 -20.86 -5.42 -0.85
N LYS A 72 -20.25 -4.93 -1.95
CA LYS A 72 -20.69 -5.24 -3.31
C LYS A 72 -19.90 -6.44 -3.84
N VAL A 73 -20.60 -7.48 -4.28
CA VAL A 73 -20.00 -8.77 -4.70
C VAL A 73 -19.80 -8.76 -6.21
N LYS A 74 -18.64 -9.23 -6.67
CA LYS A 74 -18.35 -9.43 -8.10
C LYS A 74 -19.29 -10.52 -8.66
N PRO A 75 -20.09 -10.27 -9.71
CA PRO A 75 -21.13 -11.21 -10.10
C PRO A 75 -20.62 -12.59 -10.53
N HIS A 76 -19.57 -12.61 -11.35
CA HIS A 76 -18.92 -13.84 -11.80
C HIS A 76 -18.25 -14.63 -10.66
N LYS A 77 -18.08 -14.05 -9.47
CA LYS A 77 -17.54 -14.72 -8.27
C LYS A 77 -18.63 -15.28 -7.34
N LEU A 78 -19.91 -15.04 -7.61
CA LEU A 78 -21.02 -15.42 -6.72
C LEU A 78 -21.00 -16.91 -6.33
N GLU A 79 -20.81 -17.80 -7.30
CA GLU A 79 -20.81 -19.25 -7.03
C GLU A 79 -19.57 -19.67 -6.23
N GLN A 80 -18.40 -19.10 -6.51
CA GLN A 80 -17.18 -19.33 -5.73
C GLN A 80 -17.33 -18.84 -4.28
N LEU A 81 -18.03 -17.70 -4.08
CA LEU A 81 -18.38 -17.22 -2.75
C LEU A 81 -19.26 -18.25 -2.04
N LYS A 82 -20.36 -18.72 -2.64
CA LYS A 82 -21.24 -19.73 -2.04
C LYS A 82 -20.50 -21.01 -1.67
N GLU A 83 -19.60 -21.49 -2.54
CA GLU A 83 -18.71 -22.62 -2.25
C GLU A 83 -17.82 -22.35 -1.04
N LYS A 84 -17.22 -21.17 -0.97
CA LYS A 84 -16.38 -20.78 0.17
C LYS A 84 -17.17 -20.73 1.47
N LEU A 85 -18.40 -20.19 1.48
CA LEU A 85 -19.26 -20.16 2.66
C LEU A 85 -19.51 -21.57 3.19
N ARG A 86 -19.89 -22.50 2.31
CA ARG A 86 -20.08 -23.92 2.67
C ARG A 86 -18.80 -24.53 3.22
N ALA A 87 -17.66 -24.29 2.57
CA ALA A 87 -16.37 -24.83 2.98
C ALA A 87 -15.88 -24.33 4.35
N VAL A 88 -16.29 -23.12 4.78
CA VAL A 88 -15.98 -22.59 6.11
C VAL A 88 -17.05 -22.89 7.17
N GLY A 89 -18.02 -23.75 6.83
CA GLY A 89 -19.05 -24.22 7.77
C GLY A 89 -20.23 -23.25 7.95
N LEU A 90 -20.48 -22.36 6.99
CA LEU A 90 -21.70 -21.56 6.97
C LEU A 90 -22.83 -22.33 6.27
N ALA A 91 -23.82 -22.76 7.05
CA ALA A 91 -25.00 -23.45 6.56
C ALA A 91 -26.07 -22.45 6.10
N GLU A 92 -26.68 -22.74 4.96
CA GLU A 92 -27.79 -21.96 4.42
C GLU A 92 -29.05 -22.09 5.31
N GLN A 93 -29.65 -20.95 5.62
CA GLN A 93 -30.85 -20.82 6.45
C GLN A 93 -32.07 -20.49 5.56
N LYS A 94 -32.88 -19.48 5.90
CA LYS A 94 -34.00 -19.05 5.07
C LYS A 94 -33.57 -18.05 4.00
N THR A 95 -34.31 -18.09 2.90
CA THR A 95 -34.30 -17.07 1.85
C THR A 95 -35.61 -16.29 1.90
N HIS A 96 -35.52 -14.98 1.94
CA HIS A 96 -36.66 -14.07 1.85
C HIS A 96 -36.60 -13.30 0.54
N VAL A 97 -37.68 -13.31 -0.24
CA VAL A 97 -37.79 -12.51 -1.46
C VAL A 97 -38.75 -11.36 -1.19
N ALA A 98 -38.21 -10.14 -1.10
CA ALA A 98 -38.98 -8.95 -0.81
C ALA A 98 -38.28 -7.70 -1.34
N GLN A 99 -39.08 -6.70 -1.76
CA GLN A 99 -38.59 -5.39 -2.22
C GLN A 99 -37.45 -5.52 -3.25
N ALA A 100 -37.71 -6.21 -4.36
CA ALA A 100 -36.77 -6.45 -5.47
C ALA A 100 -35.48 -7.25 -5.16
N TYR A 101 -35.30 -7.77 -3.94
CA TYR A 101 -34.13 -8.59 -3.60
C TYR A 101 -34.52 -9.96 -3.03
N SER A 102 -33.76 -10.98 -3.44
CA SER A 102 -33.67 -12.26 -2.76
C SER A 102 -32.57 -12.19 -1.71
N LYS A 103 -32.89 -12.48 -0.45
CA LYS A 103 -32.02 -12.34 0.71
C LYS A 103 -31.85 -13.70 1.39
N THR A 104 -30.69 -14.32 1.24
CA THR A 104 -30.38 -15.65 1.80
C THR A 104 -29.40 -15.51 2.96
N PHE A 105 -29.74 -16.07 4.12
CA PHE A 105 -28.87 -16.03 5.29
C PHE A 105 -28.05 -17.31 5.44
N TYR A 106 -26.77 -17.13 5.76
CA TYR A 106 -25.80 -18.20 5.99
C TYR A 106 -25.24 -18.08 7.41
N TYR A 107 -25.16 -19.19 8.15
CA TYR A 107 -24.80 -19.18 9.58
C TYR A 107 -23.85 -20.32 9.97
N SER A 108 -22.92 -20.04 10.89
CA SER A 108 -22.01 -21.04 11.45
C SER A 108 -22.71 -21.86 12.55
N GLU A 109 -23.15 -23.06 12.21
CA GLU A 109 -23.78 -24.01 13.13
C GLU A 109 -22.73 -24.69 14.03
N VAL A 110 -22.25 -24.03 15.08
CA VAL A 110 -21.35 -24.67 16.07
C VAL A 110 -21.82 -24.39 17.49
N ASN A 111 -22.05 -25.44 18.27
CA ASN A 111 -22.42 -25.37 19.69
C ASN A 111 -21.65 -26.44 20.48
N PRO A 112 -20.98 -26.10 21.61
CA PRO A 112 -21.40 -25.13 22.65
C PRO A 112 -20.64 -23.80 22.69
N GLY A 113 -21.27 -22.68 23.08
CA GLY A 113 -20.60 -21.39 23.33
C GLY A 113 -21.48 -20.26 23.93
N ASN A 114 -21.19 -19.00 23.58
CA ASN A 114 -21.86 -17.80 24.10
C ASN A 114 -23.08 -17.38 23.25
N ASP A 115 -23.99 -16.62 23.85
CA ASP A 115 -25.17 -16.07 23.15
C ASP A 115 -24.77 -15.17 21.98
N VAL A 116 -25.54 -15.23 20.89
CA VAL A 116 -25.27 -14.48 19.66
C VAL A 116 -26.03 -13.17 19.68
N TRP A 117 -25.33 -12.04 19.84
CA TRP A 117 -25.97 -10.72 20.00
C TRP A 117 -26.87 -10.31 18.82
N TRP A 118 -26.55 -10.73 17.59
CA TRP A 118 -27.35 -10.40 16.40
C TRP A 118 -28.48 -11.42 16.12
N TRP A 119 -28.67 -12.43 16.98
CA TRP A 119 -29.76 -13.42 16.81
C TRP A 119 -31.12 -12.74 16.70
N ASP A 120 -31.44 -11.81 17.59
CA ASP A 120 -32.75 -11.16 17.60
C ASP A 120 -33.00 -10.36 16.32
N THR A 121 -31.98 -9.64 15.86
CA THR A 121 -32.02 -8.87 14.61
C THR A 121 -32.26 -9.75 13.38
N TYR A 122 -31.70 -10.96 13.35
CA TYR A 122 -31.78 -11.89 12.20
C TYR A 122 -32.72 -13.08 12.42
N ARG A 123 -33.51 -13.10 13.51
CA ARG A 123 -34.29 -14.28 13.93
C ARG A 123 -35.21 -14.82 12.82
N THR A 124 -35.79 -13.92 12.04
CA THR A 124 -36.70 -14.28 10.92
C THR A 124 -36.01 -15.01 9.77
N PHE A 125 -34.68 -14.95 9.69
CA PHE A 125 -33.87 -15.62 8.67
C PHE A 125 -33.45 -17.05 9.07
N PHE A 126 -33.69 -17.47 10.30
CA PHE A 126 -33.38 -18.84 10.74
C PHE A 126 -34.52 -19.82 10.43
N LYS A 127 -34.16 -21.07 10.15
CA LYS A 127 -35.14 -22.17 9.98
C LYS A 127 -35.99 -22.31 11.26
N ASP A 128 -37.25 -22.69 11.08
CA ASP A 128 -38.20 -22.78 12.19
C ASP A 128 -37.80 -23.86 13.21
N GLY A 129 -38.09 -23.60 14.48
CA GLY A 129 -37.80 -24.53 15.58
C GLY A 129 -36.33 -24.60 16.02
N LEU A 130 -35.44 -23.78 15.44
CA LEU A 130 -34.06 -23.69 15.91
C LEU A 130 -33.99 -22.92 17.25
N PRO A 131 -33.29 -23.46 18.26
CA PRO A 131 -33.05 -22.72 19.49
C PRO A 131 -32.16 -21.51 19.21
N ALA A 132 -32.21 -20.50 20.09
CA ALA A 132 -31.26 -19.41 20.05
C ALA A 132 -29.83 -19.97 20.02
N PRO A 133 -29.03 -19.63 18.99
CA PRO A 133 -27.73 -20.20 18.82
C PRO A 133 -26.84 -19.78 19.98
N LYS A 134 -25.88 -20.65 20.26
CA LYS A 134 -24.74 -20.36 21.10
C LYS A 134 -23.52 -20.76 20.29
N ASN A 135 -22.42 -20.01 20.39
CA ASN A 135 -21.21 -20.35 19.64
C ASN A 135 -19.99 -19.69 20.30
N ILE A 136 -18.85 -20.35 20.18
CA ILE A 136 -17.56 -19.83 20.64
C ILE A 136 -17.09 -18.71 19.69
N PHE A 137 -17.36 -18.89 18.39
CA PHE A 137 -17.03 -17.93 17.34
C PHE A 137 -18.23 -17.75 16.41
N ASN A 138 -19.12 -16.82 16.75
CA ASN A 138 -20.29 -16.49 15.94
C ASN A 138 -19.92 -15.71 14.67
N PHE A 139 -20.24 -16.26 13.51
CA PHE A 139 -20.19 -15.53 12.24
C PHE A 139 -21.28 -16.01 11.29
N GLY A 140 -21.69 -15.10 10.42
CA GLY A 140 -22.79 -15.31 9.48
C GLY A 140 -22.69 -14.33 8.33
N MET A 141 -23.55 -14.50 7.35
CA MET A 141 -23.59 -13.62 6.20
C MET A 141 -25.00 -13.56 5.62
N LEU A 142 -25.47 -12.37 5.32
CA LEU A 142 -26.68 -12.18 4.51
C LEU A 142 -26.25 -11.89 3.07
N LEU A 143 -26.62 -12.76 2.14
CA LEU A 143 -26.38 -12.58 0.71
C LEU A 143 -27.64 -12.07 0.04
N CYS A 144 -27.57 -10.92 -0.62
CA CYS A 144 -28.69 -10.21 -1.21
C CYS A 144 -28.47 -10.07 -2.73
N GLN A 145 -29.36 -10.65 -3.55
CA GLN A 145 -29.29 -10.55 -5.00
C GLN A 145 -30.56 -9.89 -5.54
N HIS A 146 -30.40 -8.87 -6.38
CA HIS A 146 -31.53 -8.20 -7.00
C HIS A 146 -32.25 -9.16 -7.97
N THR A 147 -33.58 -9.20 -7.92
CA THR A 147 -34.40 -10.17 -8.67
C THR A 147 -34.52 -9.84 -10.16
N ALA A 148 -34.64 -8.56 -10.53
CA ALA A 148 -34.67 -8.12 -11.94
C ALA A 148 -33.28 -7.85 -12.55
N GLN A 149 -32.25 -7.60 -11.74
CA GLN A 149 -30.89 -7.29 -12.17
C GLN A 149 -29.90 -8.22 -11.45
N PRO A 150 -29.80 -9.50 -11.85
CA PRO A 150 -29.07 -10.53 -11.08
C PRO A 150 -27.59 -10.24 -10.83
N GLU A 151 -26.98 -9.36 -11.64
CA GLU A 151 -25.60 -8.88 -11.46
C GLU A 151 -25.46 -7.90 -10.27
N THR A 152 -26.55 -7.35 -9.74
CA THR A 152 -26.52 -6.49 -8.55
C THR A 152 -26.59 -7.36 -7.31
N ILE A 153 -25.43 -7.57 -6.66
CA ILE A 153 -25.29 -8.47 -5.52
C ILE A 153 -24.58 -7.75 -4.37
N TYR A 154 -25.20 -7.85 -3.19
CA TYR A 154 -24.68 -7.34 -1.93
C TYR A 154 -24.47 -8.47 -0.92
N ALA A 155 -23.49 -8.30 -0.04
CA ALA A 155 -23.30 -9.16 1.12
C ALA A 155 -23.22 -8.32 2.40
N VAL A 156 -23.83 -8.79 3.48
CA VAL A 156 -23.71 -8.21 4.81
C VAL A 156 -22.98 -9.19 5.72
N SER A 157 -21.78 -8.81 6.15
CA SER A 157 -20.95 -9.69 6.97
C SER A 157 -21.28 -9.57 8.45
N LEU A 158 -21.28 -10.70 9.17
CA LEU A 158 -21.38 -10.76 10.63
C LEU A 158 -20.18 -11.51 11.21
N GLY A 159 -19.61 -11.00 12.31
CA GLY A 159 -18.44 -11.61 12.95
C GLY A 159 -17.24 -11.69 11.99
N LYS A 160 -16.54 -12.83 11.99
CA LYS A 160 -15.33 -13.05 11.16
C LYS A 160 -15.58 -13.27 9.65
N SER A 161 -16.84 -13.24 9.19
CA SER A 161 -17.16 -13.49 7.77
C SER A 161 -16.48 -12.51 6.81
N HIS A 162 -16.16 -11.30 7.26
CA HIS A 162 -15.47 -10.29 6.46
C HIS A 162 -14.10 -10.77 5.93
N PHE A 163 -13.36 -11.59 6.68
CA PHE A 163 -12.08 -12.15 6.22
C PHE A 163 -12.22 -13.11 5.03
N TYR A 164 -13.41 -13.65 4.80
CA TYR A 164 -13.67 -14.54 3.67
C TYR A 164 -14.14 -13.79 2.43
N LEU A 165 -14.54 -12.52 2.54
CA LEU A 165 -15.16 -11.77 1.45
C LEU A 165 -14.16 -11.11 0.49
N SER A 166 -12.94 -10.81 0.93
CA SER A 166 -11.97 -9.97 0.19
C SER A 166 -11.72 -10.41 -1.26
N LYS A 167 -11.79 -11.71 -1.57
CA LYS A 167 -11.57 -12.27 -2.93
C LYS A 167 -12.78 -12.23 -3.85
N PHE A 168 -13.95 -11.89 -3.33
CA PHE A 168 -15.23 -12.00 -4.04
C PHE A 168 -15.93 -10.65 -4.21
N ILE A 169 -15.35 -9.58 -3.67
CA ILE A 169 -15.95 -8.24 -3.60
C ILE A 169 -15.28 -7.27 -4.55
N GLN A 170 -15.96 -6.17 -4.83
CA GLN A 170 -15.37 -5.00 -5.44
C GLN A 170 -14.58 -4.22 -4.36
N LEU A 171 -13.25 -4.26 -4.42
CA LEU A 171 -12.35 -3.73 -3.37
C LEU A 171 -12.40 -2.21 -3.16
N ASP A 172 -12.93 -1.43 -4.11
CA ASP A 172 -13.04 0.03 -3.98
C ASP A 172 -14.49 0.51 -3.82
N PHE A 173 -15.43 -0.42 -3.62
CA PHE A 173 -16.88 -0.15 -3.55
C PHE A 173 -17.22 1.00 -2.59
N GLY A 174 -16.72 0.94 -1.36
CA GLY A 174 -17.02 1.95 -0.35
C GLY A 174 -16.38 3.30 -0.70
N ILE A 175 -15.14 3.30 -1.17
CA ILE A 175 -14.46 4.53 -1.60
C ILE A 175 -15.17 5.18 -2.79
N ASP A 176 -15.61 4.38 -3.77
CA ASP A 176 -16.36 4.88 -4.92
C ASP A 176 -17.74 5.45 -4.56
N LEU A 177 -18.37 4.90 -3.52
CA LEU A 177 -19.58 5.50 -2.97
C LEU A 177 -19.29 6.82 -2.24
N ALA A 178 -18.22 6.85 -1.44
CA ALA A 178 -17.86 8.03 -0.64
C ALA A 178 -17.69 9.29 -1.50
N ILE A 179 -17.05 9.18 -2.66
CA ILE A 179 -16.80 10.33 -3.54
C ILE A 179 -18.06 10.95 -4.16
N ARG A 180 -19.22 10.30 -4.04
CA ARG A 180 -20.51 10.76 -4.61
C ARG A 180 -21.48 11.28 -3.56
N MET A 181 -21.43 10.74 -2.34
CA MET A 181 -22.46 11.01 -1.32
C MET A 181 -21.94 11.61 -0.02
N ALA A 182 -20.62 11.69 0.18
CA ALA A 182 -20.04 12.08 1.47
C ALA A 182 -19.65 13.56 1.56
N ASP A 183 -19.52 14.07 2.79
CA ASP A 183 -19.06 15.43 3.10
C ASP A 183 -17.57 15.41 3.46
N GLU A 184 -16.71 15.83 2.54
CA GLU A 184 -15.25 15.79 2.70
C GLU A 184 -14.74 16.55 3.93
N ASN A 185 -15.37 17.67 4.32
CA ASN A 185 -14.99 18.42 5.52
C ASN A 185 -15.14 17.59 6.81
N SER A 186 -15.94 16.54 6.77
CA SER A 186 -16.25 15.69 7.91
C SER A 186 -15.35 14.47 8.04
N ILE A 187 -14.28 14.37 7.23
CA ILE A 187 -13.26 13.33 7.37
C ILE A 187 -12.69 13.36 8.79
N LEU A 188 -12.94 12.27 9.52
CA LEU A 188 -12.47 12.03 10.88
C LEU A 188 -11.25 11.10 10.88
N LEU A 189 -11.21 10.13 9.96
CA LEU A 189 -10.12 9.18 9.81
C LEU A 189 -9.86 8.95 8.32
N LYS A 190 -8.58 8.93 7.93
CA LYS A 190 -8.09 8.60 6.59
C LYS A 190 -6.95 7.59 6.70
N LYS A 191 -7.02 6.49 5.95
CA LYS A 191 -5.85 5.64 5.68
C LYS A 191 -5.38 5.92 4.27
N SER A 192 -4.09 6.19 4.13
CA SER A 192 -3.47 6.44 2.84
C SER A 192 -2.30 5.51 2.58
N ARG A 193 -2.08 5.28 1.30
CA ARG A 193 -0.88 4.66 0.73
C ARG A 193 -0.12 5.75 -0.01
N TYR A 194 1.19 5.79 0.12
CA TYR A 194 2.04 6.69 -0.64
C TYR A 194 2.95 5.91 -1.57
N PHE A 195 3.14 6.49 -2.75
CA PHE A 195 4.01 5.99 -3.80
C PHE A 195 5.26 6.86 -3.96
N THR A 196 5.44 7.83 -3.06
CA THR A 196 6.60 8.73 -3.00
C THR A 196 7.19 8.74 -1.59
N GLY A 197 8.50 9.01 -1.49
CA GLY A 197 9.20 9.08 -0.21
C GLY A 197 9.43 7.72 0.47
N THR A 198 9.75 7.77 1.76
CA THR A 198 10.07 6.58 2.59
C THR A 198 8.86 6.00 3.32
N LYS A 199 7.77 6.77 3.42
CA LYS A 199 6.52 6.38 4.07
C LYS A 199 5.67 5.62 3.06
N ARG A 200 5.33 4.35 3.32
CA ARG A 200 4.47 3.56 2.40
C ARG A 200 2.98 3.69 2.70
N GLN A 201 2.61 3.78 3.97
CA GLN A 201 1.21 3.85 4.41
C GLN A 201 1.09 4.62 5.72
N ASP A 202 -0.09 5.18 5.99
CA ASP A 202 -0.47 5.68 7.31
C ASP A 202 -1.96 5.62 7.59
N VAL A 203 -2.29 5.82 8.87
CA VAL A 203 -3.63 6.09 9.37
C VAL A 203 -3.58 7.40 10.14
N SER A 204 -4.38 8.37 9.71
CA SER A 204 -4.43 9.71 10.28
C SER A 204 -5.83 10.04 10.78
N SER A 205 -5.92 10.66 11.96
CA SER A 205 -7.17 11.15 12.55
C SER A 205 -7.20 12.68 12.54
N TYR A 206 -8.35 13.25 12.23
CA TYR A 206 -8.51 14.70 12.05
C TYR A 206 -9.57 15.26 13.00
N GLN A 207 -9.29 16.42 13.59
CA GLN A 207 -10.33 17.22 14.27
C GLN A 207 -11.17 18.00 13.26
N GLN A 208 -10.49 18.53 12.23
CA GLN A 208 -11.08 19.21 11.10
C GLN A 208 -10.21 18.90 9.88
N PHE A 209 -10.80 18.30 8.86
CA PHE A 209 -10.10 18.04 7.60
C PHE A 209 -10.18 19.27 6.71
N GLN A 210 -9.08 19.60 6.05
CA GLN A 210 -9.06 20.64 5.03
C GLN A 210 -9.37 19.98 3.68
N ILE A 211 -10.45 20.41 3.02
CA ILE A 211 -10.79 19.96 1.66
C ILE A 211 -9.57 20.07 0.73
N ASP A 212 -9.44 19.08 -0.15
CA ASP A 212 -8.39 18.98 -1.16
C ASP A 212 -6.97 18.90 -0.59
N SER A 213 -6.82 18.62 0.71
CA SER A 213 -5.53 18.48 1.39
C SER A 213 -4.96 17.05 1.27
N TYR A 214 -4.72 16.62 0.03
CA TYR A 214 -4.04 15.37 -0.29
C TYR A 214 -2.61 15.61 -0.79
N GLU A 215 -1.70 14.68 -0.50
CA GLU A 215 -0.31 14.76 -0.93
C GLU A 215 -0.12 14.25 -2.36
N PRO A 216 0.82 14.84 -3.13
CA PRO A 216 1.26 14.27 -4.39
C PRO A 216 1.83 12.85 -4.18
N GLY A 217 1.32 11.89 -4.96
CA GLY A 217 1.66 10.47 -4.81
C GLY A 217 0.92 9.74 -3.69
N GLU A 218 -0.16 10.32 -3.14
CA GLU A 218 -1.05 9.69 -2.16
C GLU A 218 -2.24 8.99 -2.84
N SER A 219 -2.58 7.77 -2.41
CA SER A 219 -3.86 7.12 -2.70
C SER A 219 -4.60 6.82 -1.40
N VAL A 220 -5.88 7.18 -1.34
CA VAL A 220 -6.73 6.93 -0.17
C VAL A 220 -7.46 5.60 -0.30
N ASP A 221 -7.33 4.77 0.73
CA ASP A 221 -7.88 3.40 0.76
C ASP A 221 -9.00 3.23 1.81
N HIS A 222 -9.11 4.15 2.78
CA HIS A 222 -10.09 4.05 3.87
C HIS A 222 -10.45 5.43 4.39
N LEU A 223 -11.74 5.67 4.59
CA LEU A 223 -12.26 6.90 5.14
C LEU A 223 -13.32 6.64 6.20
N LYS A 224 -13.37 7.52 7.22
CA LYS A 224 -14.51 7.64 8.14
C LYS A 224 -14.99 9.08 8.13
N LEU A 225 -16.19 9.31 7.60
CA LEU A 225 -16.79 10.63 7.41
C LEU A 225 -18.32 10.56 7.41
N LYS A 226 -19.01 11.69 7.32
CA LYS A 226 -20.48 11.76 7.26
C LYS A 226 -20.95 11.86 5.81
N ALA A 227 -22.22 11.52 5.60
CA ALA A 227 -22.91 11.85 4.37
C ALA A 227 -23.12 13.37 4.20
N ALA A 228 -23.11 13.84 2.96
CA ALA A 228 -23.50 15.20 2.61
C ALA A 228 -25.01 15.39 2.86
N ASP A 229 -25.83 14.46 2.36
CA ASP A 229 -27.27 14.41 2.65
C ASP A 229 -27.55 13.56 3.88
N LYS A 230 -27.80 14.24 5.00
CA LYS A 230 -28.06 13.62 6.31
C LYS A 230 -29.50 13.14 6.47
N ASP A 231 -30.41 13.59 5.61
CA ASP A 231 -31.81 13.17 5.66
C ASP A 231 -31.97 11.81 4.97
N VAL A 232 -31.19 11.55 3.92
CA VAL A 232 -31.13 10.24 3.25
C VAL A 232 -30.31 9.22 4.04
N TRP A 233 -29.11 9.59 4.47
CA TRP A 233 -28.11 8.65 4.99
C TRP A 233 -27.93 8.67 6.51
N GLY A 234 -28.58 9.62 7.18
CA GLY A 234 -28.44 9.85 8.61
C GLY A 234 -27.25 10.73 9.00
N LYS A 235 -27.18 11.07 10.29
CA LYS A 235 -26.20 12.04 10.83
C LYS A 235 -24.91 11.40 11.38
N ARG A 236 -24.84 10.07 11.41
CA ARG A 236 -23.71 9.33 11.97
C ARG A 236 -22.57 9.22 10.95
N ASN A 237 -21.40 8.88 11.45
CA ASN A 237 -20.25 8.63 10.58
C ASN A 237 -20.44 7.27 9.90
N ILE A 238 -20.05 7.22 8.64
CA ILE A 238 -19.99 6.03 7.81
C ILE A 238 -18.50 5.74 7.59
N ILE A 239 -18.14 4.46 7.63
CA ILE A 239 -16.79 4.01 7.25
C ILE A 239 -16.87 3.49 5.82
N PHE A 240 -15.97 3.97 4.96
CA PHE A 240 -15.88 3.63 3.54
C PHE A 240 -14.49 3.06 3.24
N ALA A 241 -14.45 1.85 2.68
CA ALA A 241 -13.25 1.10 2.35
C ALA A 241 -13.61 0.02 1.31
N ASP A 242 -13.15 -1.23 1.44
CA ASP A 242 -13.63 -2.36 0.60
C ASP A 242 -15.13 -2.64 0.82
N SER A 243 -15.66 -2.16 1.94
CA SER A 243 -17.07 -2.19 2.31
C SER A 243 -17.51 -0.85 2.90
N ILE A 244 -18.81 -0.72 3.13
CA ILE A 244 -19.35 0.38 3.92
C ILE A 244 -19.85 -0.15 5.26
N GLN A 245 -19.55 0.58 6.34
CA GLN A 245 -20.16 0.34 7.64
C GLN A 245 -20.95 1.56 8.09
N MET A 246 -22.22 1.34 8.40
CA MET A 246 -23.14 2.38 8.83
C MET A 246 -24.12 1.86 9.87
N ASP A 247 -24.49 2.74 10.79
CA ASP A 247 -25.56 2.48 11.76
C ASP A 247 -26.88 2.98 11.19
N MET A 248 -27.91 2.13 11.23
CA MET A 248 -29.19 2.39 10.59
C MET A 248 -30.35 1.92 11.44
N ASP A 249 -31.43 2.69 11.45
CA ASP A 249 -32.70 2.31 12.08
C ASP A 249 -33.56 1.49 11.09
N LYS A 250 -32.98 0.44 10.51
CA LYS A 250 -33.66 -0.50 9.59
C LYS A 250 -33.39 -1.94 10.01
N ALA A 251 -34.36 -2.82 9.80
CA ALA A 251 -34.19 -4.26 9.98
C ALA A 251 -33.53 -4.90 8.74
N PRO A 252 -32.97 -6.12 8.83
CA PRO A 252 -32.28 -6.74 7.69
C PRO A 252 -33.16 -6.97 6.45
N LEU A 253 -34.48 -7.11 6.63
CA LEU A 253 -35.44 -7.24 5.51
C LEU A 253 -35.59 -5.95 4.71
N GLU A 254 -35.39 -4.79 5.33
CA GLU A 254 -35.57 -3.45 4.76
C GLU A 254 -34.30 -2.92 4.07
N LEU A 255 -33.20 -3.68 4.12
CA LEU A 255 -31.92 -3.29 3.50
C LEU A 255 -32.02 -3.09 1.98
N SER A 256 -33.04 -3.63 1.31
CA SER A 256 -33.31 -3.33 -0.10
C SER A 256 -33.33 -1.83 -0.38
N GLU A 257 -33.93 -1.04 0.52
CA GLU A 257 -34.04 0.41 0.33
C GLU A 257 -32.68 1.11 0.34
N ILE A 258 -31.73 0.57 1.10
CA ILE A 258 -30.36 1.09 1.16
C ILE A 258 -29.60 0.69 -0.09
N PHE A 259 -29.76 -0.54 -0.56
CA PHE A 259 -29.15 -0.98 -1.83
C PHE A 259 -29.62 -0.11 -3.00
N GLU A 260 -30.90 0.23 -3.06
CA GLU A 260 -31.44 1.14 -4.08
C GLU A 260 -30.87 2.57 -3.95
N GLN A 261 -30.67 3.07 -2.72
CA GLN A 261 -30.02 4.38 -2.50
C GLN A 261 -28.55 4.36 -2.95
N ILE A 262 -27.84 3.27 -2.70
CA ILE A 262 -26.45 3.07 -3.16
C ILE A 262 -26.42 3.08 -4.70
N GLU A 263 -27.29 2.30 -5.36
CA GLU A 263 -27.32 2.24 -6.83
C GLU A 263 -27.70 3.58 -7.47
N ARG A 264 -28.60 4.36 -6.83
CA ARG A 264 -28.89 5.74 -7.27
C ARG A 264 -27.70 6.66 -7.14
N SER A 265 -26.95 6.57 -6.05
CA SER A 265 -25.78 7.44 -5.81
C SER A 265 -24.70 7.24 -6.86
N TYR A 266 -24.60 6.05 -7.47
CA TYR A 266 -23.67 5.81 -8.57
C TYR A 266 -24.03 6.56 -9.87
N GLN A 267 -25.27 7.06 -9.99
CA GLN A 267 -25.70 7.90 -11.11
C GLN A 267 -25.41 9.38 -10.88
N ASP A 268 -25.09 9.78 -9.65
CA ASP A 268 -24.77 11.17 -9.30
C ASP A 268 -23.32 11.52 -9.66
N ASP A 269 -23.05 12.81 -9.84
CA ASP A 269 -21.70 13.30 -10.12
C ASP A 269 -20.73 13.05 -8.95
N LYS A 270 -19.43 12.94 -9.27
CA LYS A 270 -18.38 12.87 -8.24
C LYS A 270 -18.28 14.26 -7.57
N ILE A 271 -18.48 14.33 -6.26
CA ILE A 271 -18.44 15.57 -5.46
C ILE A 271 -17.15 15.73 -4.64
N ILE A 272 -16.40 14.65 -4.42
CA ILE A 272 -15.07 14.68 -3.77
C ILE A 272 -14.00 14.34 -4.80
N HIS A 273 -12.97 15.18 -4.89
CA HIS A 273 -11.79 14.94 -5.71
C HIS A 273 -10.76 14.12 -4.92
N LEU A 274 -11.04 12.82 -4.76
CA LEU A 274 -10.19 11.91 -3.99
C LEU A 274 -9.15 11.22 -4.87
N PRO A 275 -7.83 11.31 -4.59
CA PRO A 275 -6.83 10.52 -5.29
C PRO A 275 -6.92 9.07 -4.80
N LYS A 276 -7.14 8.14 -5.73
CA LYS A 276 -7.30 6.70 -5.43
C LYS A 276 -6.78 5.82 -6.54
N LEU A 277 -6.61 4.55 -6.21
CA LEU A 277 -6.48 3.47 -7.17
C LEU A 277 -7.87 3.04 -7.67
N GLU A 278 -7.97 2.75 -8.96
CA GLU A 278 -9.16 2.19 -9.61
C GLU A 278 -8.83 0.80 -10.17
N ALA A 279 -9.73 -0.16 -9.99
CA ALA A 279 -9.50 -1.53 -10.43
C ALA A 279 -9.43 -1.62 -11.96
N VAL A 280 -8.50 -2.44 -12.46
CA VAL A 280 -8.38 -2.74 -13.89
C VAL A 280 -9.46 -3.74 -14.31
N ILE A 281 -9.88 -3.66 -15.58
CA ILE A 281 -10.77 -4.65 -16.20
C ILE A 281 -10.15 -6.06 -16.15
N GLU A 282 -10.94 -7.08 -15.78
CA GLU A 282 -10.41 -8.41 -15.45
C GLU A 282 -9.72 -9.08 -16.64
N GLU A 283 -10.15 -8.78 -17.87
CA GLU A 283 -9.58 -9.33 -19.10
C GLU A 283 -8.09 -9.00 -19.28
N LEU A 284 -7.65 -7.84 -18.80
CA LEU A 284 -6.26 -7.40 -18.90
C LEU A 284 -5.36 -8.07 -17.83
N GLY A 285 -5.97 -8.63 -16.77
CA GLY A 285 -5.23 -9.16 -15.63
C GLY A 285 -4.26 -10.28 -15.98
N ALA A 286 -4.60 -11.14 -16.96
CA ALA A 286 -3.73 -12.23 -17.38
C ALA A 286 -2.48 -11.76 -18.14
N GLU A 287 -2.62 -10.70 -18.95
CA GLU A 287 -1.51 -10.08 -19.67
C GLU A 287 -0.56 -9.39 -18.70
N LEU A 288 -1.11 -8.61 -17.75
CA LEU A 288 -0.33 -7.96 -16.70
C LEU A 288 0.39 -8.99 -15.81
N ASP A 289 -0.24 -10.13 -15.49
CA ASP A 289 0.39 -11.22 -14.74
C ASP A 289 1.60 -11.81 -15.49
N ALA A 290 1.50 -11.94 -16.82
CA ALA A 290 2.62 -12.42 -17.64
C ALA A 290 3.78 -11.42 -17.65
N VAL A 291 3.50 -10.11 -17.81
CA VAL A 291 4.52 -9.05 -17.75
C VAL A 291 5.17 -8.98 -16.37
N ALA A 292 4.38 -9.09 -15.30
CA ALA A 292 4.87 -9.14 -13.93
C ALA A 292 5.81 -10.31 -13.71
N PHE A 293 5.43 -11.49 -14.20
CA PHE A 293 6.22 -12.70 -14.05
C PHE A 293 7.60 -12.59 -14.73
N GLU A 294 7.65 -12.05 -15.94
CA GLU A 294 8.93 -11.80 -16.63
C GLU A 294 9.80 -10.76 -15.92
N SER A 295 9.18 -9.74 -15.32
CA SER A 295 9.90 -8.74 -14.54
C SER A 295 10.48 -9.33 -13.24
N LEU A 296 9.71 -10.18 -12.53
CA LEU A 296 10.20 -10.93 -11.37
C LEU A 296 11.38 -11.84 -11.71
N LYS A 297 11.37 -12.51 -12.88
CA LYS A 297 12.51 -13.32 -13.36
C LYS A 297 13.80 -12.51 -13.54
N ARG A 298 13.66 -11.25 -13.99
CA ARG A 298 14.79 -10.31 -14.12
C ARG A 298 15.22 -9.71 -12.77
N GLY A 299 14.45 -9.94 -11.70
CA GLY A 299 14.71 -9.35 -10.39
C GLY A 299 14.30 -7.89 -10.31
N GLU A 300 13.47 -7.45 -11.24
CA GLU A 300 12.82 -6.14 -11.22
C GLU A 300 11.61 -6.23 -10.30
N GLY A 301 11.47 -5.32 -9.33
CA GLY A 301 10.35 -5.31 -8.40
C GLY A 301 10.65 -4.93 -6.97
N ASP A 302 9.59 -4.68 -6.22
CA ASP A 302 9.62 -4.52 -4.78
C ASP A 302 8.69 -5.57 -4.14
N VAL A 303 9.12 -6.13 -3.02
CA VAL A 303 8.38 -7.15 -2.27
C VAL A 303 8.03 -6.54 -0.93
N ALA A 304 6.74 -6.36 -0.69
CA ALA A 304 6.24 -5.61 0.44
C ALA A 304 5.32 -6.46 1.29
N ILE A 305 5.82 -6.92 2.44
CA ILE A 305 4.95 -7.47 3.47
C ILE A 305 4.31 -6.29 4.19
N GLN A 306 3.01 -6.12 3.99
CA GLN A 306 2.26 -5.01 4.60
C GLN A 306 2.07 -5.25 6.10
N GLU A 307 2.61 -4.34 6.90
CA GLU A 307 2.43 -4.32 8.36
C GLU A 307 0.97 -4.13 8.77
N PHE A 308 0.17 -3.46 7.94
CA PHE A 308 -1.27 -3.38 8.14
C PHE A 308 -2.06 -3.40 6.84
N GLN A 309 -3.25 -4.00 6.91
CA GLN A 309 -4.14 -4.24 5.77
C GLN A 309 -5.56 -3.79 6.09
N VAL A 310 -6.35 -3.53 5.05
CA VAL A 310 -7.79 -3.26 5.18
C VAL A 310 -8.53 -4.54 4.82
N HIS A 311 -9.52 -4.91 5.64
CA HIS A 311 -10.43 -6.02 5.39
C HIS A 311 -11.86 -5.55 5.61
N GLY A 312 -12.54 -5.16 4.53
CA GLY A 312 -13.79 -4.41 4.67
C GLY A 312 -13.53 -3.06 5.31
N VAL A 313 -14.13 -2.79 6.47
CA VAL A 313 -13.88 -1.55 7.23
C VAL A 313 -12.79 -1.66 8.30
N ALA A 314 -12.28 -2.86 8.57
CA ALA A 314 -11.29 -3.07 9.62
C ALA A 314 -9.87 -2.77 9.12
N ILE A 315 -9.09 -2.02 9.90
CA ILE A 315 -7.65 -1.88 9.71
C ILE A 315 -6.95 -2.87 10.64
N CYS A 316 -6.26 -3.82 10.03
CA CYS A 316 -5.68 -5.00 10.64
C CYS A 316 -4.16 -4.87 10.70
N PHE A 317 -3.57 -4.88 11.89
CA PHE A 317 -2.12 -4.81 12.09
C PHE A 317 -1.51 -6.20 12.31
N SER A 318 -0.39 -6.45 11.64
CA SER A 318 0.46 -7.63 11.78
C SER A 318 1.68 -7.27 12.62
N PHE A 319 2.05 -8.11 13.59
CA PHE A 319 3.17 -7.84 14.50
C PHE A 319 4.10 -9.05 14.65
N HIS A 320 4.25 -9.85 13.60
CA HIS A 320 4.90 -11.15 13.72
C HIS A 320 6.20 -11.17 12.93
N ASP A 321 7.25 -11.65 13.58
CA ASP A 321 8.43 -12.15 12.91
C ASP A 321 8.10 -13.52 12.33
N TYR A 322 8.18 -13.63 11.00
CA TYR A 322 7.92 -14.87 10.27
C TYR A 322 9.19 -15.39 9.63
N ASP A 323 9.37 -16.70 9.67
CA ASP A 323 10.19 -17.41 8.70
C ASP A 323 9.35 -17.74 7.45
N TYR A 324 9.95 -17.54 6.28
CA TYR A 324 9.31 -17.71 4.99
C TYR A 324 9.82 -18.99 4.30
N ARG A 325 8.89 -19.67 3.62
CA ARG A 325 9.18 -20.71 2.65
C ARG A 325 8.45 -20.41 1.37
N ILE A 326 9.18 -20.24 0.27
CA ILE A 326 8.59 -20.11 -1.06
C ILE A 326 8.38 -21.50 -1.66
N SER A 327 7.29 -21.67 -2.38
CA SER A 327 6.95 -22.91 -3.06
C SER A 327 6.20 -22.64 -4.36
N ALA A 328 6.40 -23.51 -5.35
CA ALA A 328 5.62 -23.49 -6.58
C ALA A 328 5.05 -24.88 -6.86
N ARG A 329 3.79 -24.92 -7.32
CA ARG A 329 3.15 -26.14 -7.79
C ARG A 329 2.90 -26.00 -9.28
N THR A 330 3.61 -26.78 -10.07
CA THR A 330 3.42 -26.86 -11.53
C THR A 330 2.58 -28.10 -11.86
N ALA A 331 2.33 -28.35 -13.15
CA ALA A 331 1.63 -29.56 -13.58
C ALA A 331 2.43 -30.84 -13.22
N ASP A 332 3.76 -30.75 -13.25
CA ASP A 332 4.65 -31.92 -13.19
C ASP A 332 5.43 -32.05 -11.87
N ASP A 333 5.57 -30.97 -11.09
CA ASP A 333 6.45 -30.96 -9.90
C ASP A 333 6.00 -29.97 -8.80
N ILE A 334 6.61 -30.10 -7.62
CA ILE A 334 6.45 -29.19 -6.48
C ILE A 334 7.82 -28.74 -5.98
N TYR A 335 8.16 -27.48 -6.24
CA TYR A 335 9.40 -26.85 -5.82
C TYR A 335 9.25 -26.14 -4.47
N ARG A 336 10.29 -26.14 -3.64
CA ARG A 336 10.31 -25.47 -2.32
C ARG A 336 11.69 -24.96 -1.96
N LYS A 337 11.78 -23.75 -1.40
CA LYS A 337 13.00 -23.14 -0.84
C LYS A 337 12.66 -22.44 0.46
N ASP A 338 13.39 -22.75 1.54
CA ASP A 338 13.31 -22.01 2.80
C ASP A 338 14.12 -20.70 2.67
N LEU A 339 13.52 -19.58 3.03
CA LEU A 339 14.10 -18.22 2.88
C LEU A 339 14.51 -17.58 4.23
N GLY A 340 14.20 -18.24 5.34
CA GLY A 340 14.40 -17.67 6.68
C GLY A 340 13.52 -16.44 6.89
N ASN A 341 14.00 -15.44 7.63
CA ASN A 341 13.22 -14.27 8.01
C ASN A 341 13.22 -13.12 6.97
N THR A 342 13.71 -13.38 5.76
CA THR A 342 13.80 -12.36 4.70
C THR A 342 13.04 -12.83 3.46
N LEU A 343 12.13 -11.98 2.98
CA LEU A 343 11.43 -12.17 1.73
C LEU A 343 11.70 -10.94 0.86
N ASP A 344 12.55 -11.10 -0.15
CA ASP A 344 12.94 -10.03 -1.07
C ASP A 344 12.91 -10.50 -2.52
N ILE A 345 13.01 -9.53 -3.44
CA ILE A 345 12.94 -9.79 -4.88
C ILE A 345 14.07 -10.68 -5.37
N VAL A 346 15.25 -10.60 -4.75
CA VAL A 346 16.44 -11.39 -5.14
C VAL A 346 16.16 -12.88 -4.91
N ASN A 347 15.71 -13.24 -3.71
CA ASN A 347 15.39 -14.61 -3.34
C ASN A 347 14.24 -15.19 -4.19
N ILE A 348 13.22 -14.38 -4.48
CA ILE A 348 12.10 -14.76 -5.36
C ILE A 348 12.60 -15.00 -6.79
N SER A 349 13.38 -14.07 -7.33
CA SER A 349 13.91 -14.13 -8.69
C SER A 349 14.82 -15.34 -8.90
N GLU A 350 15.72 -15.62 -7.95
CA GLU A 350 16.53 -16.84 -7.94
C GLU A 350 15.67 -18.09 -7.95
N PHE A 351 14.66 -18.17 -7.05
CA PHE A 351 13.78 -19.33 -6.98
C PHE A 351 13.05 -19.60 -8.30
N ILE A 352 12.60 -18.56 -8.99
CA ILE A 352 11.95 -18.72 -10.31
C ILE A 352 12.96 -19.19 -11.36
N ARG A 353 14.16 -18.60 -11.41
CA ARG A 353 15.19 -18.98 -12.40
C ARG A 353 15.74 -20.39 -12.20
N ASP A 354 15.84 -20.85 -10.96
CA ASP A 354 16.34 -22.19 -10.63
C ASP A 354 15.38 -23.31 -11.10
N HIS A 355 14.13 -22.98 -11.41
CA HIS A 355 13.08 -23.95 -11.73
C HIS A 355 12.32 -23.55 -13.00
N ALA A 356 12.83 -23.96 -14.16
CA ALA A 356 12.26 -23.65 -15.48
C ALA A 356 10.79 -24.11 -15.68
N GLY A 357 10.31 -25.05 -14.87
CA GLY A 357 8.91 -25.50 -14.91
C GLY A 357 7.91 -24.47 -14.37
N ILE A 358 8.37 -23.45 -13.64
CA ILE A 358 7.53 -22.36 -13.17
C ILE A 358 7.32 -21.39 -14.34
N THR A 359 6.05 -21.23 -14.75
CA THR A 359 5.69 -20.41 -15.93
C THR A 359 4.69 -19.31 -15.62
N ASN A 360 4.10 -19.32 -14.42
CA ASN A 360 3.10 -18.35 -14.03
C ASN A 360 3.27 -17.93 -12.57
N ILE A 361 3.12 -16.63 -12.31
CA ILE A 361 3.16 -16.07 -10.94
C ILE A 361 2.14 -16.72 -9.99
N ASN A 362 0.99 -17.14 -10.52
CA ASN A 362 -0.09 -17.76 -9.76
C ASN A 362 0.23 -19.21 -9.32
N GLU A 363 1.30 -19.82 -9.83
CA GLU A 363 1.81 -21.13 -9.37
C GLU A 363 2.58 -21.03 -8.06
N ILE A 364 2.97 -19.81 -7.67
CA ILE A 364 3.90 -19.53 -6.56
C ILE A 364 3.14 -19.09 -5.31
N SER A 365 3.55 -19.63 -4.17
CA SER A 365 3.00 -19.29 -2.85
C SER A 365 4.10 -19.22 -1.80
N VAL A 366 3.86 -18.41 -0.77
CA VAL A 366 4.76 -18.22 0.36
C VAL A 366 4.06 -18.68 1.64
N GLN A 367 4.70 -19.60 2.34
CA GLN A 367 4.32 -20.03 3.67
C GLN A 367 5.02 -19.16 4.72
N PHE A 368 4.24 -18.63 5.64
CA PHE A 368 4.63 -17.87 6.82
C PHE A 368 4.65 -18.83 8.00
N LYS A 369 5.77 -18.92 8.71
CA LYS A 369 5.95 -19.76 9.90
C LYS A 369 6.28 -18.88 11.08
N ASN A 370 5.57 -19.08 12.18
CA ASN A 370 5.87 -18.48 13.47
C ASN A 370 5.61 -19.55 14.54
N GLU A 371 6.43 -19.57 15.60
CA GLU A 371 6.34 -20.55 16.68
C GLU A 371 4.99 -20.52 17.43
N GLU A 372 4.29 -19.38 17.45
CA GLU A 372 3.08 -19.16 18.24
C GLU A 372 1.77 -19.44 17.48
N SER A 373 1.68 -19.04 16.20
CA SER A 373 0.39 -18.98 15.47
C SER A 373 0.15 -20.11 14.46
N GLY A 374 1.09 -21.05 14.34
CA GLY A 374 1.07 -22.08 13.30
C GLY A 374 1.34 -21.50 11.89
N PRO A 375 1.69 -22.34 10.90
CA PRO A 375 2.00 -21.87 9.57
C PRO A 375 0.74 -21.55 8.75
N PHE A 376 0.80 -20.50 7.94
CA PHE A 376 -0.22 -20.20 6.92
C PHE A 376 0.43 -19.88 5.58
N THR A 377 -0.31 -20.00 4.49
CA THR A 377 0.21 -19.78 3.13
C THR A 377 -0.60 -18.72 2.40
N LYS A 378 0.08 -17.84 1.67
CA LYS A 378 -0.52 -16.88 0.74
C LYS A 378 0.07 -17.05 -0.67
N PRO A 379 -0.70 -16.83 -1.74
CA PRO A 379 -0.14 -16.67 -3.09
C PRO A 379 0.91 -15.55 -3.12
N LEU A 380 1.99 -15.72 -3.89
CA LEU A 380 3.04 -14.71 -4.00
C LEU A 380 2.46 -13.36 -4.49
N LYS A 381 1.57 -13.42 -5.48
CA LYS A 381 0.90 -12.25 -6.07
C LYS A 381 0.21 -11.35 -5.04
N GLU A 382 -0.29 -11.90 -3.93
CA GLU A 382 -0.93 -11.13 -2.84
C GLU A 382 0.06 -10.35 -1.96
N LEU A 383 1.36 -10.64 -2.08
CA LEU A 383 2.45 -10.07 -1.28
C LEU A 383 3.27 -9.01 -2.03
N LEU A 384 2.93 -8.77 -3.29
CA LEU A 384 3.65 -7.85 -4.15
C LEU A 384 2.95 -6.49 -4.20
N ASP A 385 3.77 -5.44 -4.13
CA ASP A 385 3.41 -4.08 -4.46
C ASP A 385 4.26 -3.72 -5.70
N PHE A 386 3.69 -3.87 -6.89
CA PHE A 386 4.48 -4.01 -8.12
C PHE A 386 3.98 -3.09 -9.23
N PRO A 387 4.73 -2.03 -9.60
CA PRO A 387 4.35 -1.17 -10.70
C PRO A 387 4.81 -1.76 -12.05
N ILE A 388 3.95 -1.70 -13.08
CA ILE A 388 4.22 -2.19 -14.44
C ILE A 388 3.79 -1.15 -15.46
N SER A 389 4.61 -0.94 -16.47
CA SER A 389 4.20 -0.23 -17.69
C SER A 389 3.84 -1.26 -18.77
N PHE A 390 2.64 -1.16 -19.33
CA PHE A 390 2.14 -2.04 -20.39
C PHE A 390 1.27 -1.24 -21.35
N ASP A 391 1.51 -1.39 -22.66
CA ASP A 391 0.77 -0.70 -23.74
C ASP A 391 0.59 0.82 -23.53
N GLY A 392 1.66 1.49 -23.09
CA GLY A 392 1.67 2.95 -22.87
C GLY A 392 0.91 3.44 -21.64
N ALA A 393 0.42 2.53 -20.79
CA ALA A 393 -0.21 2.85 -19.51
C ALA A 393 0.57 2.24 -18.33
N ASP A 394 0.42 2.85 -17.16
CA ASP A 394 1.03 2.38 -15.92
C ASP A 394 0.00 1.73 -14.99
N TYR A 395 0.34 0.55 -14.51
CA TYR A 395 -0.48 -0.30 -13.65
C TYR A 395 0.25 -0.58 -12.33
N PHE A 396 -0.53 -0.89 -11.30
CA PHE A 396 -0.01 -1.24 -9.98
C PHE A 396 -0.67 -2.49 -9.44
N LEU A 397 0.14 -3.51 -9.13
CA LEU A 397 -0.31 -4.71 -8.42
C LEU A 397 -0.39 -4.40 -6.93
N LYS A 398 -1.54 -4.68 -6.32
CA LYS A 398 -1.74 -4.60 -4.88
C LYS A 398 -2.65 -5.73 -4.44
N SER A 399 -2.25 -6.47 -3.41
CA SER A 399 -3.11 -7.50 -2.79
C SER A 399 -3.64 -8.54 -3.78
N GLY A 400 -2.88 -8.83 -4.86
CA GLY A 400 -3.26 -9.82 -5.87
C GLY A 400 -4.10 -9.29 -7.03
N GLU A 401 -4.45 -8.00 -7.04
CA GLU A 401 -5.33 -7.36 -8.03
C GLU A 401 -4.62 -6.17 -8.68
N TRP A 402 -4.99 -5.88 -9.93
CA TRP A 402 -4.38 -4.81 -10.73
C TRP A 402 -5.19 -3.52 -10.66
N PHE A 403 -4.49 -2.40 -10.55
CA PHE A 403 -5.06 -1.07 -10.44
C PHE A 403 -4.38 -0.06 -11.37
N VAL A 404 -5.09 1.01 -11.68
CA VAL A 404 -4.56 2.25 -12.27
C VAL A 404 -4.73 3.41 -11.30
N PHE A 405 -3.91 4.44 -11.47
CA PHE A 405 -4.09 5.70 -10.75
C PHE A 405 -5.23 6.50 -11.38
N ASN A 406 -6.17 6.98 -10.56
CA ASN A 406 -7.25 7.80 -11.09
C ASN A 406 -6.75 9.20 -11.53
N GLN A 407 -7.59 9.90 -12.28
CA GLN A 407 -7.27 11.23 -12.81
C GLN A 407 -6.87 12.23 -11.70
N THR A 408 -7.57 12.21 -10.56
CA THR A 408 -7.25 13.07 -9.43
C THR A 408 -5.82 12.85 -8.92
N PHE A 409 -5.39 11.60 -8.76
CA PHE A 409 -4.01 11.28 -8.37
C PHE A 409 -3.01 11.93 -9.32
N MET A 410 -3.26 11.80 -10.63
CA MET A 410 -2.40 12.34 -11.68
C MET A 410 -2.33 13.87 -11.63
N GLU A 411 -3.44 14.55 -11.35
CA GLU A 411 -3.51 16.01 -11.24
C GLU A 411 -2.72 16.54 -10.03
N TYR A 412 -2.82 15.88 -8.87
CA TYR A 412 -2.04 16.25 -7.68
C TYR A 412 -0.54 16.08 -7.94
N LEU A 413 -0.14 14.99 -8.57
CA LEU A 413 1.25 14.74 -8.94
C LEU A 413 1.76 15.79 -9.94
N LYS A 414 1.02 15.99 -11.03
CA LYS A 414 1.35 16.96 -12.08
C LYS A 414 1.53 18.37 -11.52
N ARG A 415 0.57 18.86 -10.72
CA ARG A 415 0.63 20.19 -10.11
C ARG A 415 1.87 20.38 -9.22
N SER A 416 2.29 19.33 -8.51
CA SER A 416 3.51 19.40 -7.70
C SER A 416 4.76 19.50 -8.55
N LEU A 417 4.87 18.66 -9.58
CA LEU A 417 6.00 18.62 -10.49
C LEU A 417 6.13 19.91 -11.32
N GLU A 418 5.02 20.50 -11.75
CA GLU A 418 4.97 21.80 -12.45
C GLU A 418 5.44 22.97 -11.55
N SER A 419 5.50 22.79 -10.23
CA SER A 419 6.05 23.80 -9.31
C SER A 419 7.58 23.82 -9.26
N ILE A 420 8.25 22.88 -9.93
CA ILE A 420 9.72 22.80 -10.00
C ILE A 420 10.22 23.82 -11.04
N ASP A 421 11.32 24.51 -10.71
CA ASP A 421 11.98 25.42 -11.65
C ASP A 421 12.66 24.61 -12.76
N ILE A 422 12.13 24.67 -13.98
CA ILE A 422 12.66 23.96 -15.15
C ILE A 422 13.44 24.95 -16.04
N VAL A 423 14.64 24.57 -16.43
CA VAL A 423 15.49 25.34 -17.33
C VAL A 423 15.91 24.47 -18.51
N ILE A 424 15.52 24.88 -19.71
CA ILE A 424 16.02 24.26 -20.94
C ILE A 424 17.43 24.78 -21.19
N GLU A 425 18.35 23.85 -21.41
CA GLU A 425 19.77 24.10 -21.60
C GLU A 425 20.24 23.64 -22.97
N GLU A 426 21.52 23.91 -23.27
CA GLU A 426 22.13 23.52 -24.53
C GLU A 426 22.11 22.00 -24.77
N ASP A 427 21.93 21.63 -26.03
CA ASP A 427 21.87 20.24 -26.45
C ASP A 427 23.24 19.56 -26.41
N LEU A 428 23.23 18.26 -26.15
CA LEU A 428 24.36 17.38 -26.45
C LEU A 428 24.33 17.04 -27.93
N VAL A 429 25.30 17.56 -28.69
CA VAL A 429 25.48 17.22 -30.11
C VAL A 429 26.42 16.03 -30.25
N GLU A 430 25.94 14.93 -30.82
CA GLU A 430 26.70 13.67 -30.92
C GLU A 430 27.97 13.84 -31.75
N ALA A 431 27.94 14.62 -32.82
CA ALA A 431 29.10 14.90 -33.65
C ALA A 431 30.25 15.55 -32.85
N ASP A 432 29.94 16.48 -31.94
CA ASP A 432 30.93 17.14 -31.10
C ASP A 432 31.53 16.18 -30.08
N PHE A 433 30.69 15.31 -29.50
CA PHE A 433 31.15 14.24 -28.61
C PHE A 433 32.10 13.27 -29.33
N GLN A 434 31.76 12.82 -30.54
CA GLN A 434 32.59 11.88 -31.29
C GLN A 434 33.95 12.50 -31.66
N ASN A 435 33.98 13.78 -32.04
CA ASN A 435 35.20 14.51 -32.31
C ASN A 435 36.08 14.62 -31.06
N TRP A 436 35.49 15.00 -29.91
CA TRP A 436 36.19 15.05 -28.63
C TRP A 436 36.74 13.69 -28.22
N LYS A 437 35.95 12.62 -28.38
CA LYS A 437 36.32 11.26 -28.02
C LYS A 437 37.51 10.77 -28.83
N ALA A 438 37.47 10.96 -30.16
CA ALA A 438 38.55 10.56 -31.05
C ALA A 438 39.88 11.26 -30.70
N GLU A 439 39.83 12.57 -30.44
CA GLU A 439 41.02 13.33 -30.05
C GLU A 439 41.54 12.91 -28.66
N LYS A 440 40.66 12.67 -27.69
CA LYS A 440 41.05 12.21 -26.35
C LYS A 440 41.66 10.81 -26.37
N GLU A 441 41.08 9.88 -27.13
CA GLU A 441 41.63 8.53 -27.32
C GLU A 441 42.99 8.56 -28.03
N ARG A 442 43.16 9.44 -29.03
CA ARG A 442 44.47 9.67 -29.68
C ARG A 442 45.52 10.12 -28.68
N LYS A 443 45.21 11.11 -27.84
CA LYS A 443 46.12 11.61 -26.79
C LYS A 443 46.48 10.54 -25.77
N ILE A 444 45.50 9.75 -25.31
CA ILE A 444 45.71 8.63 -24.38
C ILE A 444 46.65 7.59 -25.01
N ALA A 445 46.42 7.22 -26.28
CA ALA A 445 47.25 6.25 -27.00
C ALA A 445 48.69 6.77 -27.23
N ALA A 446 48.83 8.07 -27.50
CA ALA A 446 50.12 8.75 -27.63
C ALA A 446 50.82 9.04 -26.28
N ASN A 447 50.19 8.68 -25.16
CA ASN A 447 50.64 8.97 -23.80
C ASN A 447 50.90 10.49 -23.57
N GLU A 448 50.14 11.33 -24.27
CA GLU A 448 50.11 12.78 -24.08
C GLU A 448 49.43 13.12 -22.73
N PRO A 449 49.75 14.26 -22.11
CA PRO A 449 49.08 14.72 -20.89
C PRO A 449 47.57 14.92 -21.13
N VAL A 450 46.74 14.26 -20.32
CA VAL A 450 45.29 14.40 -20.29
C VAL A 450 44.81 14.48 -18.83
N ASP A 451 43.71 15.20 -18.59
CA ASP A 451 43.17 15.39 -17.24
C ASP A 451 42.66 14.08 -16.63
N ASP A 452 42.06 13.22 -17.45
CA ASP A 452 41.57 11.89 -17.09
C ASP A 452 41.48 10.97 -18.33
N LYS A 453 41.20 9.68 -18.10
CA LYS A 453 41.06 8.66 -19.16
C LYS A 453 39.59 8.31 -19.50
N LEU A 454 38.63 9.12 -19.09
CA LEU A 454 37.21 8.89 -19.32
C LEU A 454 36.82 9.36 -20.72
N THR A 455 36.08 8.52 -21.45
CA THR A 455 35.73 8.74 -22.87
C THR A 455 34.24 8.51 -23.17
N TYR A 456 33.38 8.50 -22.15
CA TYR A 456 31.92 8.36 -22.29
C TYR A 456 31.22 9.72 -22.36
N ARG A 457 29.96 9.73 -22.81
CA ARG A 457 29.17 10.94 -23.10
C ARG A 457 28.98 11.86 -21.90
N GLU A 458 28.57 11.32 -20.76
CA GLU A 458 28.36 12.10 -19.54
C GLU A 458 29.64 12.83 -19.10
N ALA A 459 30.81 12.17 -19.17
CA ALA A 459 32.10 12.81 -18.86
C ALA A 459 32.43 13.97 -19.81
N TYR A 460 32.18 13.80 -21.12
CA TYR A 460 32.33 14.88 -22.09
C TYR A 460 31.42 16.07 -21.76
N PHE A 461 30.14 15.80 -21.55
CA PHE A 461 29.13 16.81 -21.28
C PHE A 461 29.47 17.61 -20.01
N ASN A 462 29.79 16.91 -18.92
CA ASN A 462 30.19 17.53 -17.66
C ASN A 462 31.46 18.40 -17.81
N GLN A 463 32.46 17.92 -18.55
CA GLN A 463 33.70 18.67 -18.82
C GLN A 463 33.45 19.92 -19.67
N LYS A 464 32.63 19.80 -20.72
CA LYS A 464 32.24 20.92 -21.58
C LYS A 464 31.59 22.04 -20.74
N ILE A 465 30.56 21.68 -19.97
CA ILE A 465 29.85 22.62 -19.09
C ILE A 465 30.78 23.26 -18.05
N CYS A 466 31.70 22.49 -17.46
CA CYS A 466 32.68 23.04 -16.51
C CYS A 466 33.63 24.05 -17.17
N ASN A 467 34.19 23.71 -18.33
CA ASN A 467 35.17 24.54 -19.03
C ASN A 467 34.56 25.84 -19.57
N GLU A 468 33.36 25.77 -20.14
CA GLU A 468 32.72 26.91 -20.80
C GLU A 468 32.02 27.83 -19.80
N ARG A 469 31.50 27.29 -18.71
CA ARG A 469 30.62 28.03 -17.79
C ARG A 469 31.15 28.15 -16.37
N GLY A 470 32.38 27.69 -16.11
CA GLY A 470 33.04 27.83 -14.80
C GLY A 470 32.39 27.02 -13.68
N PHE A 471 31.80 25.86 -14.01
CA PHE A 471 31.38 24.90 -12.99
C PHE A 471 32.60 24.15 -12.46
N VAL A 472 32.48 23.64 -11.24
CA VAL A 472 33.47 22.75 -10.64
C VAL A 472 33.03 21.32 -10.88
N LEU A 473 33.87 20.54 -11.55
CA LEU A 473 33.67 19.10 -11.74
C LEU A 473 33.81 18.40 -10.38
N LEU A 474 32.74 17.74 -9.95
CA LEU A 474 32.68 16.90 -8.75
C LEU A 474 32.54 15.40 -9.07
N ASP A 475 32.37 15.05 -10.35
CA ASP A 475 32.35 13.67 -10.88
C ASP A 475 33.46 12.84 -10.23
N ARG A 476 33.05 11.73 -9.60
CA ARG A 476 33.89 10.79 -8.84
C ARG A 476 34.74 11.41 -7.73
N GLN A 477 34.37 12.56 -7.17
CA GLN A 477 34.86 13.01 -5.85
C GLN A 477 34.23 12.15 -4.76
N LEU A 478 34.78 10.96 -4.62
CA LEU A 478 34.30 9.95 -3.69
C LEU A 478 34.68 10.31 -2.26
N THR A 479 33.69 10.60 -1.43
CA THR A 479 33.93 10.78 0.01
C THR A 479 33.85 9.43 0.71
N LEU A 480 34.84 9.16 1.56
CA LEU A 480 34.92 7.91 2.32
C LEU A 480 33.97 7.97 3.52
N ILE A 481 33.03 7.03 3.59
CA ILE A 481 32.16 6.85 4.75
C ILE A 481 32.65 5.65 5.56
N GLN A 482 32.73 5.81 6.89
CA GLN A 482 33.09 4.72 7.79
C GLN A 482 31.97 3.68 7.83
N SER A 483 32.33 2.42 7.60
CA SER A 483 31.42 1.29 7.81
C SER A 483 31.05 1.17 9.30
N LEU A 484 29.76 0.99 9.59
CA LEU A 484 29.22 0.78 10.94
C LEU A 484 29.78 -0.49 11.61
N LYS A 485 30.26 -1.47 10.84
CA LYS A 485 30.96 -2.66 11.36
C LYS A 485 32.46 -2.39 11.47
N LYS A 486 33.00 -2.41 12.70
CA LYS A 486 34.46 -2.46 12.93
C LYS A 486 35.03 -3.65 12.13
N LYS A 487 35.99 -3.37 11.24
CA LYS A 487 36.66 -4.31 10.28
C LYS A 487 36.04 -4.51 8.88
N LYS A 488 35.06 -3.71 8.43
CA LYS A 488 34.68 -3.66 6.99
C LYS A 488 35.29 -2.42 6.30
N ASN A 489 35.61 -2.56 5.01
CA ASN A 489 36.14 -1.48 4.18
C ASN A 489 35.18 -0.28 4.17
N GLN A 490 35.75 0.92 4.19
CA GLN A 490 35.02 2.17 3.95
C GLN A 490 34.39 2.11 2.55
N TYR A 491 33.17 2.60 2.42
CA TYR A 491 32.52 2.70 1.11
C TYR A 491 32.59 4.15 0.62
N ARG A 492 32.61 4.29 -0.71
CA ARG A 492 32.86 5.54 -1.43
C ARG A 492 31.52 6.04 -1.96
N VAL A 493 31.14 7.26 -1.62
CA VAL A 493 29.91 7.89 -2.12
C VAL A 493 30.27 9.07 -3.01
N GLU A 494 29.67 9.10 -4.19
CA GLU A 494 29.73 10.21 -5.13
C GLU A 494 28.74 11.29 -4.73
N ILE A 495 29.21 12.54 -4.64
CA ILE A 495 28.40 13.64 -4.10
C ILE A 495 27.48 14.25 -5.16
N ALA A 496 28.03 14.54 -6.33
CA ALA A 496 27.34 15.17 -7.46
C ALA A 496 28.29 15.13 -8.66
N ASP A 497 27.77 15.39 -9.85
CA ASP A 497 28.58 15.51 -11.06
C ASP A 497 29.27 16.87 -11.17
N ILE A 498 28.51 17.95 -10.92
CA ILE A 498 29.00 19.32 -11.04
C ILE A 498 28.46 20.22 -9.92
N PHE A 499 29.20 21.28 -9.62
CA PHE A 499 28.83 22.28 -8.61
C PHE A 499 29.13 23.70 -9.04
N LYS A 500 28.22 24.63 -8.76
CA LYS A 500 28.44 26.07 -8.96
C LYS A 500 27.63 26.90 -7.99
N SER A 501 28.25 27.90 -7.38
CA SER A 501 27.56 28.94 -6.60
C SER A 501 26.55 28.44 -5.54
N GLY A 502 26.81 27.28 -4.92
CA GLY A 502 25.93 26.68 -3.92
C GLY A 502 24.82 25.78 -4.49
N GLU A 503 24.91 25.43 -5.76
CA GLU A 503 24.06 24.46 -6.43
C GLU A 503 24.85 23.16 -6.68
N ILE A 504 24.32 22.04 -6.20
CA ILE A 504 24.79 20.69 -6.54
C ILE A 504 23.91 20.12 -7.64
N ILE A 505 24.51 19.50 -8.65
CA ILE A 505 23.78 19.00 -9.82
C ILE A 505 24.18 17.56 -10.10
N SER A 506 23.18 16.69 -10.22
CA SER A 506 23.33 15.31 -10.68
C SER A 506 22.88 15.21 -12.14
N VAL A 507 23.79 14.81 -13.02
CA VAL A 507 23.62 14.80 -14.48
C VAL A 507 23.41 13.37 -14.95
N LYS A 508 22.41 13.15 -15.81
CA LYS A 508 22.17 11.85 -16.42
C LYS A 508 21.78 11.96 -17.88
N ILE A 509 22.45 11.14 -18.70
CA ILE A 509 22.17 11.00 -20.14
C ILE A 509 21.66 9.58 -20.35
N SER A 510 20.34 9.42 -20.46
CA SER A 510 19.71 8.12 -20.65
C SER A 510 18.24 8.28 -21.02
N GLU A 511 17.72 7.33 -21.79
CA GLU A 511 16.28 7.14 -22.00
C GLU A 511 15.69 6.05 -21.09
N THR A 512 16.54 5.35 -20.33
CA THR A 512 16.09 4.20 -19.53
C THR A 512 15.57 4.66 -18.17
N ASN A 513 14.29 4.38 -17.89
CA ASN A 513 13.63 4.69 -16.60
C ASN A 513 14.50 4.32 -15.38
N SER A 514 15.05 3.11 -15.34
CA SER A 514 15.83 2.62 -14.20
C SER A 514 17.11 3.43 -13.95
N GLU A 515 17.79 3.88 -15.02
CA GLU A 515 19.00 4.68 -14.92
C GLU A 515 18.69 6.13 -14.49
N LEU A 516 17.58 6.69 -14.98
CA LEU A 516 17.10 8.01 -14.59
C LEU A 516 16.68 8.02 -13.11
N ILE A 517 15.90 7.03 -12.67
CA ILE A 517 15.50 6.87 -11.26
C ILE A 517 16.73 6.68 -10.37
N TYR A 518 17.71 5.89 -10.81
CA TYR A 518 18.96 5.70 -10.06
C TYR A 518 19.70 7.03 -9.82
N ASN A 519 19.80 7.90 -10.83
CA ASN A 519 20.39 9.24 -10.66
C ASN A 519 19.61 10.11 -9.67
N ILE A 520 18.28 10.03 -9.68
CA ILE A 520 17.42 10.75 -8.73
C ILE A 520 17.72 10.29 -7.30
N GLU A 521 17.80 8.97 -7.08
CA GLU A 521 18.12 8.40 -5.76
C GLU A 521 19.53 8.78 -5.28
N GLN A 522 20.53 8.77 -6.17
CA GLN A 522 21.87 9.27 -5.85
C GLN A 522 21.87 10.74 -5.43
N SER A 523 21.09 11.59 -6.11
CA SER A 523 20.93 13.00 -5.74
C SER A 523 20.33 13.17 -4.34
N LYS A 524 19.29 12.37 -4.02
CA LYS A 524 18.65 12.35 -2.69
C LYS A 524 19.63 11.97 -1.60
N ASP A 525 20.35 10.86 -1.79
CA ASP A 525 21.33 10.34 -0.84
C ASP A 525 22.40 11.40 -0.54
N SER A 526 22.93 12.04 -1.58
CA SER A 526 23.94 13.08 -1.44
C SER A 526 23.44 14.31 -0.68
N VAL A 527 22.24 14.81 -1.01
CA VAL A 527 21.61 15.93 -0.27
C VAL A 527 21.46 15.58 1.21
N GLU A 528 20.95 14.38 1.50
CA GLU A 528 20.72 13.91 2.86
C GLU A 528 22.03 13.78 3.64
N LEU A 529 23.05 13.13 3.06
CA LEU A 529 24.35 12.93 3.69
C LEU A 529 25.05 14.26 4.01
N ILE A 530 24.96 15.25 3.12
CA ILE A 530 25.56 16.57 3.33
C ILE A 530 24.79 17.34 4.40
N LYS A 531 23.45 17.40 4.30
CA LYS A 531 22.63 18.20 5.23
C LYS A 531 22.63 17.63 6.63
N ARG A 532 22.77 16.31 6.78
CA ARG A 532 22.94 15.63 8.08
C ARG A 532 24.39 15.67 8.59
N LYS A 533 25.32 16.26 7.84
CA LYS A 533 26.76 16.35 8.17
C LYS A 533 27.43 14.99 8.34
N THR A 534 26.89 13.96 7.69
CA THR A 534 27.47 12.61 7.66
C THR A 534 28.72 12.58 6.80
N ILE A 535 28.74 13.39 5.73
CA ILE A 535 29.93 13.63 4.91
C ILE A 535 30.40 15.08 5.06
N LYS A 536 31.72 15.27 5.02
CA LYS A 536 32.31 16.61 5.06
C LYS A 536 32.17 17.24 3.67
N PHE A 537 31.40 18.31 3.59
CA PHE A 537 31.26 19.11 2.39
C PHE A 537 31.47 20.59 2.77
N ASP A 538 32.62 21.13 2.37
CA ASP A 538 33.09 22.45 2.82
C ASP A 538 32.41 23.64 2.11
N LYS A 539 31.44 23.36 1.23
CA LYS A 539 30.71 24.38 0.47
C LYS A 539 29.25 24.47 0.95
N SER A 540 28.70 25.68 1.02
CA SER A 540 27.29 25.88 1.37
C SER A 540 26.37 25.51 0.21
N ILE A 541 25.32 24.73 0.46
CA ILE A 541 24.32 24.34 -0.55
C ILE A 541 23.01 25.10 -0.31
N LYS A 542 22.50 25.71 -1.37
CA LYS A 542 21.23 26.45 -1.46
C LYS A 542 20.25 25.82 -2.45
N THR A 543 20.77 25.15 -3.48
CA THR A 543 19.98 24.54 -4.56
C THR A 543 20.46 23.11 -4.77
N ALA A 544 19.53 22.20 -5.02
CA ALA A 544 19.84 20.86 -5.54
C ALA A 544 19.12 20.70 -6.87
N SER A 545 19.84 20.16 -7.85
CA SER A 545 19.35 20.09 -9.21
C SER A 545 19.59 18.73 -9.85
N LEU A 546 18.66 18.37 -10.74
CA LEU A 546 18.81 17.25 -11.66
C LEU A 546 19.02 17.83 -13.06
N TRP A 547 19.93 17.26 -13.84
CA TRP A 547 20.09 17.62 -15.24
C TRP A 547 19.91 16.37 -16.08
N PHE A 548 18.81 16.33 -16.83
CA PHE A 548 18.52 15.23 -17.73
C PHE A 548 18.81 15.63 -19.17
N VAL A 549 19.46 14.73 -19.90
CA VAL A 549 19.65 14.85 -21.34
C VAL A 549 18.87 13.73 -22.02
N PHE A 550 17.82 14.10 -22.74
CA PHE A 550 16.90 13.16 -23.40
C PHE A 550 17.10 13.16 -24.92
N GLU A 551 16.95 12.02 -25.59
CA GLU A 551 16.82 11.89 -27.04
C GLU A 551 15.51 12.51 -27.56
N GLY A 552 14.44 12.47 -26.74
CA GLY A 552 13.13 13.07 -27.05
C GLY A 552 13.08 14.60 -26.93
N ASP A 553 12.08 15.25 -27.56
CA ASP A 553 11.77 16.68 -27.34
C ASP A 553 10.96 16.83 -26.05
N ILE A 554 11.65 16.78 -24.91
CA ILE A 554 11.07 16.99 -23.57
C ILE A 554 11.28 18.45 -23.17
N ARG A 555 10.20 19.16 -22.81
CA ARG A 555 10.26 20.57 -22.39
C ARG A 555 9.82 20.76 -20.94
N ASN A 556 8.98 19.87 -20.45
CA ASN A 556 8.61 19.76 -19.05
C ASN A 556 8.88 18.33 -18.59
N ILE A 557 9.15 18.18 -17.30
CA ILE A 557 9.39 16.85 -16.72
C ILE A 557 8.17 15.93 -16.88
N THR A 558 6.96 16.51 -16.91
CA THR A 558 5.69 15.81 -17.11
C THR A 558 5.46 15.34 -18.55
N ASP A 559 6.27 15.79 -19.52
CA ASP A 559 6.22 15.28 -20.89
C ASP A 559 6.80 13.86 -20.97
N TYR A 560 7.59 13.46 -19.96
CA TYR A 560 8.10 12.11 -19.83
C TYR A 560 7.03 11.17 -19.25
N ASN A 561 6.46 10.33 -20.09
CA ASN A 561 5.31 9.48 -19.77
C ASN A 561 5.70 8.19 -19.02
N SER A 562 6.19 8.34 -17.78
CA SER A 562 6.43 7.22 -16.87
C SER A 562 6.07 7.61 -15.44
N ILE A 563 5.04 7.00 -14.87
CA ILE A 563 4.60 7.32 -13.50
C ILE A 563 5.70 7.05 -12.47
N GLN A 564 6.48 5.98 -12.64
CA GLN A 564 7.55 5.61 -11.71
C GLN A 564 8.64 6.69 -11.67
N PHE A 565 9.04 7.20 -12.84
CA PHE A 565 9.98 8.30 -12.94
C PHE A 565 9.42 9.58 -12.31
N LEU A 566 8.17 9.94 -12.62
CA LEU A 566 7.51 11.13 -12.08
C LEU A 566 7.38 11.06 -10.54
N LEU A 567 7.05 9.89 -9.99
CA LEU A 567 7.01 9.65 -8.54
C LEU A 567 8.40 9.74 -7.90
N ALA A 568 9.46 9.29 -8.58
CA ALA A 568 10.83 9.45 -8.12
C ALA A 568 11.24 10.93 -8.07
N VAL A 569 10.90 11.71 -9.10
CA VAL A 569 11.14 13.17 -9.12
C VAL A 569 10.38 13.87 -7.99
N GLU A 570 9.11 13.52 -7.76
CA GLU A 570 8.32 14.08 -6.65
C GLU A 570 8.93 13.72 -5.28
N SER A 571 9.41 12.49 -5.11
CA SER A 571 10.12 12.05 -3.90
C SER A 571 11.38 12.89 -3.64
N TRP A 572 12.17 13.15 -4.68
CA TRP A 572 13.33 14.05 -4.62
C TRP A 572 12.92 15.49 -4.31
N HIS A 573 11.89 16.02 -4.97
CA HIS A 573 11.38 17.36 -4.77
C HIS A 573 10.95 17.62 -3.32
N LYS A 574 10.17 16.71 -2.73
CA LYS A 574 9.76 16.76 -1.32
C LYS A 574 10.98 16.77 -0.40
N LEU A 575 11.97 15.90 -0.64
CA LEU A 575 13.19 15.81 0.18
C LEU A 575 14.01 17.10 0.12
N VAL A 576 14.24 17.63 -1.08
CA VAL A 576 15.01 18.86 -1.30
C VAL A 576 14.34 20.06 -0.59
N LYS A 577 13.03 20.23 -0.78
CA LYS A 577 12.25 21.26 -0.06
C LYS A 577 12.28 21.06 1.45
N GLY A 578 12.19 19.81 1.92
CA GLY A 578 12.25 19.46 3.34
C GLY A 578 13.57 19.89 4.02
N PHE A 579 14.68 19.89 3.29
CA PHE A 579 15.97 20.42 3.76
C PHE A 579 16.15 21.94 3.56
N GLY A 580 15.10 22.65 3.14
CA GLY A 580 15.11 24.09 2.87
C GLY A 580 15.96 24.48 1.65
N LEU A 581 16.15 23.55 0.71
CA LEU A 581 16.85 23.81 -0.55
C LEU A 581 15.85 24.14 -1.66
N LYS A 582 16.29 24.88 -2.68
CA LYS A 582 15.52 25.09 -3.90
C LYS A 582 15.71 23.89 -4.84
N PRO A 583 14.64 23.18 -5.25
CA PRO A 583 14.70 22.18 -6.30
C PRO A 583 14.72 22.86 -7.68
N LYS A 584 15.54 22.36 -8.59
CA LYS A 584 15.62 22.82 -9.99
C LYS A 584 15.91 21.66 -10.94
N ILE A 585 15.34 21.68 -12.13
CA ILE A 585 15.62 20.67 -13.16
C ILE A 585 16.15 21.38 -14.41
N TYR A 586 17.24 20.86 -14.95
CA TYR A 586 17.74 21.23 -16.26
C TYR A 586 17.39 20.13 -17.25
N ILE A 587 17.02 20.54 -18.47
CA ILE A 587 16.69 19.63 -19.56
C ILE A 587 17.49 20.04 -20.80
N SER A 588 18.20 19.09 -21.38
CA SER A 588 18.88 19.23 -22.67
C SER A 588 18.41 18.13 -23.61
N LYS A 589 18.54 18.33 -24.92
CA LYS A 589 18.29 17.28 -25.90
C LYS A 589 19.60 16.61 -26.32
N HIS A 590 19.58 15.30 -26.54
CA HIS A 590 20.63 14.57 -27.24
C HIS A 590 20.31 14.55 -28.74
N VAL A 591 21.10 15.29 -29.50
CA VAL A 591 20.99 15.40 -30.96
C VAL A 591 21.99 14.42 -31.59
N ILE A 592 21.47 13.32 -32.12
CA ILE A 592 22.22 12.22 -32.73
C ILE A 592 22.68 12.56 -34.14
#